data_AF-A0A154IK28-F1
#
_entry.id   AF-A0A154IK28-F1
#
_cell.length_a   1.000
_cell.length_b   1.000
_cell.length_c   1.000
_cell.angle_alpha   90.00
_cell.angle_beta   90.00
_cell.angle_gamma   90.00
#
_symmetry.space_group_name_H-M   'P 1'
#
loop_
_entity.id
_entity.type
_entity.pdbx_description
1 polymer ?
#
loop_
_entity_poly.entity_id
_entity_poly.type
_entity_poly.pdbx_seq_one_letter_code
_entity_poly.pdbx_strand_id
1 'polypeptide(L)'
;MVRKEGVAHLTRQAAEQGLARLMMRLPATRATIRAVAASQPHFYELCGAYGEACAVLDRMRRDRSADPAIITEYEIICAEIEVDVIRILLGDQ
;
A
#
# COMPACT_ATOMS: atom_id res chain seq x y z
N MET A 1 -4.07 16.68 -21.42
CA MET A 1 -2.76 16.50 -20.77
C MET A 1 -3.00 15.73 -19.47
N VAL A 2 -2.89 14.41 -19.50
CA VAL A 2 -2.99 13.59 -18.28
C VAL A 2 -1.70 13.84 -17.50
N ARG A 3 -1.81 14.55 -16.37
CA ARG A 3 -0.69 14.74 -15.44
C ARG A 3 -0.32 13.38 -14.86
N LYS A 4 0.69 12.77 -15.44
CA LYS A 4 1.29 11.50 -15.02
C LYS A 4 2.41 11.78 -14.00
N GLU A 5 2.13 12.61 -13.00
CA GLU A 5 3.14 13.11 -12.04
C GLU A 5 2.89 12.64 -10.60
N GLY A 6 1.95 11.71 -10.38
CA GLY A 6 1.57 11.26 -9.04
C GLY A 6 2.23 9.98 -8.52
N VAL A 7 2.97 9.23 -9.35
CA VAL A 7 3.43 7.88 -8.95
C VAL A 7 4.94 7.86 -8.77
N ALA A 8 5.32 7.85 -7.49
CA ALA A 8 6.46 7.15 -6.93
C ALA A 8 7.86 7.76 -7.12
N HIS A 9 8.22 8.69 -6.22
CA HIS A 9 9.50 8.51 -5.54
C HIS A 9 9.23 7.74 -4.25
N LEU A 10 8.95 6.43 -4.39
CA LEU A 10 8.67 5.56 -3.26
C LEU A 10 9.91 5.53 -2.36
N THR A 11 9.78 6.12 -1.18
CA THR A 11 10.88 6.09 -0.22
C THR A 11 10.99 4.69 0.36
N ARG A 12 12.23 4.23 0.62
CA ARG A 12 12.47 2.96 1.32
C ARG A 12 11.64 2.85 2.61
N GLN A 13 11.49 3.97 3.31
CA GLN A 13 10.68 4.08 4.51
C GLN A 13 9.19 3.80 4.26
N ALA A 14 8.61 4.34 3.19
CA ALA A 14 7.22 4.05 2.82
C ALA A 14 7.02 2.55 2.54
N ALA A 15 7.94 1.93 1.80
CA ALA A 15 7.90 0.50 1.51
C ALA A 15 8.00 -0.36 2.78
N GLU A 16 8.91 -0.04 3.70
CA GLU A 16 9.02 -0.73 4.99
C GLU A 16 7.76 -0.59 5.84
N GLN A 17 7.18 0.61 5.89
CA GLN A 17 5.92 0.85 6.61
C GLN A 17 4.76 0.08 5.99
N GLY A 18 4.64 0.09 4.66
CA GLY A 18 3.61 -0.65 3.96
C GLY A 18 3.75 -2.16 4.14
N LEU A 19 4.97 -2.70 4.05
CA LEU A 19 5.26 -4.10 4.35
C LEU A 19 4.82 -4.46 5.78
N ALA A 20 5.18 -3.65 6.77
CA ALA A 20 4.79 -3.87 8.16
C ALA A 20 3.25 -3.86 8.32
N ARG A 21 2.56 -2.91 7.68
CA ARG A 21 1.10 -2.82 7.70
C ARG A 21 0.44 -4.03 7.03
N LEU A 22 0.92 -4.47 5.87
CA LEU A 22 0.42 -5.66 5.18
C LEU A 22 0.62 -6.92 6.01
N MET A 23 1.77 -7.06 6.68
CA MET A 23 2.03 -8.17 7.59
C MET A 23 1.14 -8.17 8.84
N MET A 24 0.67 -7.02 9.29
CA MET A 24 -0.34 -6.92 10.35
C MET A 24 -1.73 -7.26 9.83
N ARG A 25 -2.07 -6.83 8.61
CA ARG A 25 -3.36 -7.10 7.97
C ARG A 25 -3.52 -8.57 7.56
N LEU A 26 -2.46 -9.18 7.07
CA LEU A 26 -2.42 -10.54 6.52
C LEU A 26 -1.44 -11.41 7.34
N PRO A 27 -1.78 -11.75 8.60
CA PRO A 27 -0.85 -12.42 9.50
C PRO A 27 -0.44 -13.83 9.03
N ALA A 28 -1.32 -14.54 8.32
CA ALA A 28 -1.05 -15.89 7.82
C ALA A 28 -0.01 -15.92 6.68
N THR A 29 0.17 -14.81 5.95
CA THR A 29 1.06 -14.74 4.78
C THR A 29 2.36 -13.99 5.06
N ARG A 30 2.67 -13.67 6.33
CA ARG A 30 3.86 -12.90 6.73
C ARG A 30 5.18 -13.41 6.15
N ALA A 31 5.38 -14.73 6.16
CA ALA A 31 6.58 -15.35 5.61
C ALA A 31 6.66 -15.16 4.09
N THR A 32 5.54 -15.38 3.39
CA THR A 32 5.41 -15.18 1.95
C THR A 32 5.63 -13.72 1.56
N ILE A 33 5.01 -12.77 2.26
CA ILE A 33 5.19 -11.33 2.04
C ILE A 33 6.66 -10.94 2.12
N ARG A 34 7.39 -11.42 3.15
CA ARG A 34 8.84 -11.15 3.28
C ARG A 34 9.65 -11.76 2.14
N ALA A 35 9.36 -13.01 1.77
CA ALA A 35 10.08 -13.70 0.71
C ALA A 35 9.87 -13.02 -0.66
N VAL A 36 8.62 -12.68 -0.98
CA VAL A 36 8.26 -11.99 -2.23
C VAL A 36 8.86 -10.59 -2.26
N ALA A 37 8.74 -9.81 -1.18
CA ALA A 37 9.34 -8.47 -1.11
C ALA A 37 10.87 -8.46 -1.26
N ALA A 38 11.56 -9.50 -0.78
CA ALA A 38 13.00 -9.63 -0.93
C ALA A 38 13.43 -10.02 -2.35
N SER A 39 12.55 -10.67 -3.12
CA SER A 39 12.88 -11.25 -4.43
C SER A 39 12.25 -10.50 -5.62
N GLN A 40 11.19 -9.73 -5.38
CA GLN A 40 10.41 -9.04 -6.43
C GLN A 40 10.37 -7.53 -6.16
N PRO A 41 11.19 -6.72 -6.85
CA PRO A 41 11.21 -5.27 -6.67
C PRO A 41 9.85 -4.61 -6.89
N HIS A 42 9.06 -5.09 -7.85
CA HIS A 42 7.73 -4.56 -8.11
C HIS A 42 6.77 -4.74 -6.94
N PHE A 43 6.82 -5.89 -6.26
CA PHE A 43 6.04 -6.11 -5.04
C PHE A 43 6.49 -5.17 -3.90
N TYR A 44 7.80 -4.89 -3.81
CA TYR A 44 8.33 -3.94 -2.84
C TYR A 44 7.87 -2.51 -3.13
N GLU A 45 7.78 -2.11 -4.40
CA GLU A 45 7.18 -0.83 -4.81
C GLU A 45 5.69 -0.76 -4.45
N LEU A 46 4.93 -1.83 -4.70
CA LEU A 46 3.52 -1.93 -4.32
C LEU A 46 3.33 -1.78 -2.79
N CYS A 47 4.22 -2.38 -2.00
CA CYS A 47 4.25 -2.18 -0.55
C CYS A 47 4.45 -0.69 -0.21
N GLY A 48 5.33 0.03 -0.91
CA GLY A 48 5.51 1.45 -0.67
C GLY A 48 4.29 2.29 -1.03
N ALA A 49 3.61 1.99 -2.13
CA ALA A 49 2.38 2.68 -2.52
C ALA A 49 1.30 2.50 -1.46
N TYR A 50 1.17 1.28 -0.92
CA TYR A 50 0.29 0.99 0.20
C TYR A 50 0.67 1.77 1.46
N GLY A 51 1.97 1.84 1.78
CA GLY A 51 2.49 2.60 2.91
C GLY A 51 2.17 4.09 2.82
N GLU A 52 2.36 4.70 1.65
CA GLU A 52 2.03 6.11 1.39
C GLU A 52 0.52 6.36 1.48
N ALA A 53 -0.29 5.54 0.82
CA ALA A 53 -1.75 5.68 0.86
C ALA A 53 -2.27 5.60 2.30
N CYS A 54 -1.79 4.62 3.07
CA CYS A 54 -2.10 4.49 4.48
C CYS A 54 -1.66 5.71 5.31
N ALA A 55 -0.47 6.26 5.04
CA ALA A 55 0.04 7.42 5.77
C ALA A 55 -0.77 8.69 5.48
N VAL A 56 -1.21 8.89 4.23
CA VAL A 56 -2.11 9.99 3.86
C VAL A 56 -3.47 9.81 4.53
N LEU A 57 -4.04 8.61 4.45
CA LEU A 57 -5.32 8.29 5.08
C LEU A 57 -5.31 8.51 6.59
N ASP A 58 -4.23 8.08 7.27
CA ASP A 58 -4.05 8.30 8.71
C ASP A 58 -3.99 9.80 9.08
N ARG A 59 -3.39 10.64 8.22
CA ARG A 59 -3.36 12.09 8.42
C ARG A 59 -4.76 12.69 8.24
N MET A 60 -5.46 12.33 7.17
CA MET A 60 -6.81 12.82 6.89
C MET A 60 -7.81 12.42 7.98
N ARG A 61 -7.75 11.18 8.47
CA ARG A 61 -8.62 10.72 9.58
C ARG A 61 -8.42 11.48 10.89
N ARG A 62 -7.24 12.08 11.10
CA ARG A 62 -6.94 12.92 12.27
C ARG A 62 -7.36 14.38 12.06
N ASP A 63 -7.54 14.80 10.81
CA ASP A 63 -7.95 16.14 10.44
C ASP A 63 -9.47 16.22 10.35
N ARG A 64 -10.09 17.00 11.25
CA ARG A 64 -11.55 17.18 11.28
C ARG A 64 -12.10 17.94 10.07
N SER A 65 -11.23 18.59 9.30
CA SER A 65 -11.59 19.35 8.10
C SER A 65 -11.40 18.56 6.80
N ALA A 66 -10.84 17.34 6.87
CA ALA A 66 -10.66 16.50 5.70
C ALA A 66 -12.00 16.12 5.08
N ASP A 67 -12.07 16.18 3.75
CA ASP A 67 -13.26 15.79 2.99
C ASP A 67 -13.50 14.27 3.14
N PRO A 68 -14.68 13.84 3.66
CA PRO A 68 -15.02 12.43 3.76
C PRO A 68 -14.94 11.67 2.44
N ALA A 69 -15.23 12.33 1.31
CA ALA A 69 -15.15 11.69 -0.01
C ALA A 69 -13.70 11.28 -0.35
N ILE A 70 -12.73 12.16 -0.06
CA ILE A 70 -11.31 11.89 -0.29
C ILE A 70 -10.82 10.77 0.64
N ILE A 71 -11.29 10.74 1.90
CA ILE A 71 -10.99 9.65 2.83
C ILE A 71 -11.45 8.31 2.23
N THR A 72 -12.68 8.24 1.72
CA THR A 72 -13.22 7.04 1.09
C THR A 72 -12.42 6.63 -0.16
N GLU A 73 -11.98 7.57 -0.99
CA GLU A 73 -11.11 7.27 -2.13
C GLU A 73 -9.80 6.59 -1.68
N TYR A 74 -9.15 7.10 -0.64
CA TYR A 74 -7.93 6.49 -0.11
C TYR A 74 -8.18 5.13 0.56
N GLU A 75 -9.35 4.92 1.18
CA GLU A 75 -9.75 3.62 1.69
C GLU A 75 -9.89 2.58 0.57
N ILE A 76 -10.51 2.98 -0.56
CA ILE A 76 -10.63 2.12 -1.75
C ILE A 76 -9.25 1.80 -2.32
N ILE A 77 -8.37 2.79 -2.49
CA ILE A 77 -7.00 2.58 -2.97
C ILE A 77 -6.25 1.58 -2.07
N CYS A 78 -6.36 1.72 -0.75
CA CYS A 78 -5.73 0.77 0.19
C CYS A 78 -6.28 -0.65 -0.02
N ALA A 79 -7.60 -0.81 -0.16
CA ALA A 79 -8.23 -2.10 -0.36
C ALA A 79 -7.86 -2.74 -1.71
N GLU A 80 -7.78 -1.96 -2.79
CA GLU A 80 -7.34 -2.44 -4.10
C GLU A 80 -5.90 -2.94 -4.07
N ILE A 81 -4.99 -2.22 -3.41
CA ILE A 81 -3.61 -2.68 -3.23
C ILE A 81 -3.56 -3.95 -2.37
N GLU A 82 -4.36 -4.06 -1.30
CA GLU A 82 -4.46 -5.29 -0.50
C GLU A 82 -4.90 -6.49 -1.36
N VAL A 83 -5.85 -6.30 -2.28
CA VAL A 83 -6.29 -7.34 -3.23
C VAL A 83 -5.17 -7.75 -4.18
N ASP A 84 -4.46 -6.79 -4.77
CA ASP A 84 -3.36 -7.10 -5.69
C ASP A 84 -2.19 -7.80 -4.99
N VAL A 85 -1.89 -7.41 -3.74
CA VAL A 85 -0.94 -8.14 -2.89
C VAL A 85 -1.39 -9.58 -2.71
N ILE A 86 -2.66 -9.83 -2.39
CA ILE A 86 -3.17 -11.20 -2.21
C ILE A 86 -3.03 -12.02 -3.50
N ARG A 87 -3.35 -11.46 -4.67
CA ARG A 87 -3.18 -12.14 -5.96
C ARG A 87 -1.73 -12.54 -6.21
N ILE A 88 -0.78 -11.64 -5.96
CA ILE A 88 0.65 -11.93 -6.11
C ILE A 88 1.08 -13.04 -5.14
N LEU A 89 0.60 -13.01 -3.88
CA LEU A 89 0.92 -14.03 -2.88
C LEU A 89 0.35 -15.41 -3.21
N LEU A 90 -0.78 -15.47 -3.91
CA LEU A 90 -1.41 -16.72 -4.38
C LEU A 90 -0.82 -17.22 -5.69
N GLY A 91 -0.06 -16.39 -6.42
CA GLY A 91 0.51 -16.73 -7.72
C GLY A 91 -0.47 -16.61 -8.89
N ASP A 92 -1.58 -15.89 -8.72
CA ASP A 92 -2.62 -15.68 -9.74
C ASP A 92 -2.23 -14.57 -10.76
N GLN A 93 -0.98 -14.55 -11.21
CA GLN A 93 -0.42 -13.47 -12.04
C GLN A 93 -0.62 -13.69 -13.54
#